data_AF-A0A183TPJ6-F1
#
_entry.id   AF-A0A183TPJ6-F1
#
_cell.length_a   1.000
_cell.length_b   1.000
_cell.length_c   1.000
_cell.angle_alpha   90.00
_cell.angle_beta   90.00
_cell.angle_gamma   90.00
#
_symmetry.space_group_name_H-M   'P 1'
#
loop_
_entity.id
_entity.type
_entity.pdbx_description
1 polymer ?
#
loop_
_entity_poly.entity_id
_entity_poly.type
_entity_poly.pdbx_seq_one_letter_code
_entity_poly.pdbx_strand_id
1 'polypeptide(L)'
;LWILWTLVHCRFAAKMSGRGKARKPAGGKKHTKSSRAGLVMPVGRVHRYLKLGRYARRTSTAASVYLSAVIEYLVAEVNELSGNAAKANKRKTITPRHIMLGVRNDAELNELLKHVHISHGGVLPCIHPSLLKRKSASGQMQNSTGVVVASSSGRQGLSGGSGAGGVSSS
;
A
#
# COMPACT_ATOMS: atom_id res chain seq x y z
N LEU A 1 -27.93 -51.96 54.87
CA LEU A 1 -26.61 -52.45 54.37
C LEU A 1 -26.50 -52.54 52.84
N TRP A 2 -27.54 -52.21 52.06
CA TRP A 2 -27.51 -52.30 50.57
C TRP A 2 -27.32 -50.95 49.84
N ILE A 3 -26.88 -49.91 50.57
CA ILE A 3 -26.59 -48.56 50.02
C ILE A 3 -25.11 -48.17 50.22
N LEU A 4 -24.36 -48.89 51.06
CA LEU A 4 -22.91 -48.65 51.26
C LEU A 4 -22.00 -49.43 50.31
N TRP A 5 -22.56 -50.37 49.52
CA TRP A 5 -21.82 -51.20 48.55
C TRP A 5 -22.05 -50.78 47.09
N THR A 6 -22.47 -49.55 46.85
CA THR A 6 -22.52 -48.98 45.49
C THR A 6 -21.61 -47.76 45.34
N LEU A 7 -20.89 -47.40 46.42
CA LEU A 7 -20.05 -46.20 46.47
C LEU A 7 -18.54 -46.48 46.58
N VAL A 8 -18.12 -47.76 46.58
CA VAL A 8 -16.68 -48.15 46.66
C VAL A 8 -16.15 -48.73 45.33
N HIS A 9 -17.00 -48.85 44.31
CA HIS A 9 -16.56 -49.20 42.94
C HIS A 9 -16.92 -48.12 41.93
N CYS A 10 -16.70 -46.85 42.29
CA CYS A 10 -16.49 -45.81 41.28
C CYS A 10 -15.10 -46.02 40.65
N ARG A 11 -14.95 -47.11 39.87
CA ARG A 11 -13.88 -47.19 38.88
C ARG A 11 -14.22 -46.13 37.85
N PHE A 12 -13.65 -44.95 38.06
CA PHE A 12 -13.50 -43.91 37.07
C PHE A 12 -12.80 -44.54 35.87
N ALA A 13 -13.58 -45.12 34.97
CA ALA A 13 -13.14 -45.54 33.66
C ALA A 13 -12.89 -44.26 32.86
N ALA A 14 -11.77 -43.60 33.17
CA ALA A 14 -11.15 -42.67 32.26
C ALA A 14 -10.90 -43.44 30.97
N LYS A 15 -11.80 -43.31 29.99
CA LYS A 15 -11.49 -43.64 28.61
C LYS A 15 -10.42 -42.64 28.20
N MET A 16 -9.16 -43.03 28.46
CA MET A 16 -7.96 -42.39 27.96
C MET A 16 -8.02 -42.46 26.44
N SER A 17 -8.72 -41.51 25.83
CA SER A 17 -8.43 -41.07 24.47
C SER A 17 -7.08 -40.34 24.53
N GLY A 18 -6.03 -41.09 24.85
CA GLY A 18 -4.63 -40.70 24.71
C GLY A 18 -4.31 -40.65 23.22
N ARG A 19 -4.96 -39.72 22.51
CA ARG A 19 -4.60 -39.39 21.14
C ARG A 19 -3.35 -38.53 21.26
N GLY A 20 -2.21 -39.22 21.43
CA GLY A 20 -0.89 -38.62 21.38
C GLY A 20 -0.84 -37.66 20.19
N LYS A 21 -0.32 -36.45 20.44
CA LYS A 21 -0.25 -35.31 19.51
C LYS A 21 -0.18 -35.79 18.06
N ALA A 22 -1.33 -35.78 17.38
CA ALA A 22 -1.48 -36.42 16.08
C ALA A 22 -0.41 -35.87 15.13
N ARG A 23 0.59 -36.70 14.80
CA ARG A 23 1.50 -36.41 13.70
C ARG A 23 0.62 -36.45 12.45
N LYS A 24 0.32 -35.27 11.90
CA LYS A 24 -0.49 -35.17 10.67
C LYS A 24 0.13 -36.07 9.60
N PRO A 25 -0.69 -36.83 8.83
CA PRO A 25 -0.19 -37.69 7.77
C PRO A 25 0.70 -36.89 6.80
N ALA A 26 1.81 -37.50 6.38
CA ALA A 26 2.90 -36.86 5.65
C ALA A 26 2.51 -36.27 4.27
N GLY A 27 1.26 -36.43 3.83
CA GLY A 27 0.72 -35.97 2.54
C GLY A 27 -0.34 -34.85 2.61
N GLY A 28 -0.65 -34.29 3.78
CA GLY A 28 -1.61 -33.17 3.87
C GLY A 28 -1.08 -31.87 3.24
N LYS A 29 -1.94 -31.10 2.56
CA LYS A 29 -1.59 -29.78 1.97
C LYS A 29 -0.95 -28.88 3.03
N LYS A 30 0.34 -28.55 2.85
CA LYS A 30 1.10 -27.70 3.75
C LYS A 30 0.78 -26.24 3.46
N HIS A 31 0.00 -25.60 4.33
CA HIS A 31 -0.22 -24.16 4.26
C HIS A 31 0.98 -23.40 4.83
N THR A 32 1.42 -22.37 4.11
CA THR A 32 2.48 -21.47 4.55
C THR A 32 2.00 -20.56 5.69
N LYS A 33 2.93 -20.03 6.49
CA LYS A 33 2.59 -19.06 7.54
C LYS A 33 1.94 -17.80 6.97
N SER A 34 2.42 -17.33 5.81
CA SER A 34 1.84 -16.20 5.07
C SER A 34 0.39 -16.48 4.65
N SER A 35 0.12 -17.63 4.04
CA SER A 35 -1.24 -18.02 3.64
C SER A 35 -2.21 -18.11 4.82
N ARG A 36 -1.74 -18.56 5.99
CA ARG A 36 -2.55 -18.59 7.22
C ARG A 36 -2.81 -17.20 7.81
N ALA A 37 -1.89 -16.26 7.59
CA ALA A 37 -1.99 -14.89 8.09
C ALA A 37 -2.69 -13.94 7.09
N GLY A 38 -2.97 -14.39 5.87
CA GLY A 38 -3.57 -13.55 4.82
C GLY A 38 -2.61 -12.50 4.24
N LEU A 39 -1.30 -12.70 4.38
CA LEU A 39 -0.27 -11.75 3.94
C LEU A 39 0.37 -12.21 2.62
N VAL A 40 0.61 -11.26 1.70
CA VAL A 40 1.42 -11.49 0.50
C VAL A 40 2.90 -11.60 0.87
N MET A 41 3.34 -10.84 1.88
CA MET A 41 4.72 -10.85 2.32
C MET A 41 5.15 -12.21 2.93
N PRO A 42 6.41 -12.63 2.70
CA PRO A 42 6.89 -13.94 3.13
C PRO A 42 7.26 -13.97 4.63
N VAL A 43 6.29 -14.24 5.50
CA VAL A 43 6.44 -14.34 6.96
C VAL A 43 7.55 -15.31 7.36
N GLY A 44 7.68 -16.44 6.66
CA GLY A 44 8.74 -17.42 6.92
C GLY A 44 10.16 -16.86 6.70
N ARG A 45 10.33 -16.02 5.66
CA ARG A 45 11.61 -15.39 5.33
C ARG A 45 11.94 -14.28 6.33
N VAL A 46 10.95 -13.46 6.69
CA VAL A 46 11.11 -12.40 7.70
C VAL A 46 11.48 -13.01 9.06
N HIS A 47 10.83 -14.11 9.46
CA HIS A 47 11.19 -14.80 10.70
C HIS A 47 12.65 -15.32 10.69
N ARG A 48 13.14 -15.81 9.55
CA ARG A 48 14.53 -16.23 9.39
C ARG A 48 15.49 -15.03 9.53
N TYR A 49 15.18 -13.90 8.89
CA TYR A 49 16.00 -12.69 8.99
C TYR A 49 16.03 -12.09 10.40
N LEU A 50 14.92 -12.14 11.14
CA LEU A 50 14.92 -11.71 12.54
C LEU A 50 15.85 -12.56 13.43
N LYS A 51 15.97 -13.87 13.15
CA LYS A 51 16.90 -14.74 13.86
C LYS A 51 18.35 -14.50 13.45
N LEU A 52 18.60 -14.31 12.15
CA LEU A 52 19.94 -14.03 11.62
C LEU A 52 20.48 -12.68 12.10
N GLY A 53 19.61 -11.67 12.24
CA GLY A 53 19.98 -10.34 12.73
C GLY A 53 20.28 -10.27 14.24
N ARG A 54 20.08 -11.36 15.00
CA ARG A 54 20.37 -11.44 16.44
C ARG A 54 19.76 -10.29 17.29
N TYR A 55 18.62 -9.74 16.88
CA TYR A 55 17.95 -8.63 17.60
C TYR A 55 17.47 -9.01 19.00
N ALA A 56 17.22 -10.30 19.25
CA ALA A 56 16.82 -10.83 20.56
C ALA A 56 17.25 -12.29 20.71
N ARG A 57 17.40 -12.75 21.96
CA ARG A 57 17.72 -14.16 22.28
C ARG A 57 16.68 -15.15 21.75
N ARG A 58 15.39 -14.76 21.73
CA ARG A 58 14.28 -15.54 21.19
C ARG A 58 13.34 -14.63 20.44
N THR A 59 12.95 -15.03 19.22
CA THR A 59 11.96 -14.32 18.40
C THR A 59 10.70 -15.16 18.28
N SER A 60 9.54 -14.61 18.63
CA SER A 60 8.25 -15.29 18.50
C SER A 60 7.81 -15.36 17.03
N THR A 61 6.90 -16.28 16.72
CA THR A 61 6.28 -16.34 15.38
C THR A 61 5.32 -15.19 15.14
N ALA A 62 4.66 -14.69 16.19
CA ALA A 62 3.77 -13.54 16.11
C ALA A 62 4.52 -12.27 15.69
N ALA A 63 5.73 -12.04 16.24
CA ALA A 63 6.56 -10.90 15.87
C ALA A 63 6.85 -10.85 14.36
N SER A 64 7.16 -12.01 13.75
CA SER A 64 7.37 -12.07 12.30
C SER A 64 6.11 -11.82 11.49
N VAL A 65 4.92 -12.19 11.97
CA VAL A 65 3.65 -11.91 11.28
C VAL A 65 3.36 -10.41 11.35
N TYR A 66 3.49 -9.81 12.53
CA TYR A 66 3.26 -8.38 12.73
C TYR A 66 4.19 -7.53 11.86
N LEU A 67 5.51 -7.82 11.90
CA LEU A 67 6.46 -7.08 11.08
C LEU A 67 6.20 -7.26 9.58
N SER A 68 5.82 -8.46 9.12
CA SER A 68 5.45 -8.68 7.73
C SER A 68 4.22 -7.86 7.32
N ALA A 69 3.22 -7.76 8.19
CA ALA A 69 2.02 -6.95 7.93
C ALA A 69 2.37 -5.46 7.80
N VAL A 70 3.21 -4.92 8.69
CA VAL A 70 3.64 -3.51 8.64
C VAL A 70 4.43 -3.21 7.37
N ILE A 71 5.36 -4.09 6.98
CA ILE A 71 6.14 -3.93 5.74
C ILE A 71 5.23 -4.03 4.52
N GLU A 72 4.26 -4.95 4.52
CA GLU A 72 3.28 -5.08 3.43
C GLU A 72 2.44 -3.81 3.28
N TYR A 73 1.98 -3.24 4.39
CA TYR A 73 1.25 -1.99 4.42
C TYR A 73 2.07 -0.84 3.84
N LEU A 74 3.30 -0.63 4.31
CA LEU A 74 4.17 0.45 3.80
C LEU A 74 4.49 0.30 2.31
N VAL A 75 4.72 -0.94 1.84
CA VAL A 75 4.97 -1.20 0.42
C VAL A 75 3.72 -0.93 -0.41
N ALA A 76 2.54 -1.28 0.07
CA ALA A 76 1.29 -0.98 -0.60
C ALA A 76 1.06 0.53 -0.72
N GLU A 77 1.26 1.28 0.36
CA GLU A 77 1.10 2.75 0.40
C GLU A 77 2.02 3.46 -0.60
N VAL A 78 3.32 3.13 -0.58
CA VAL A 78 4.29 3.69 -1.52
C VAL A 78 3.91 3.34 -2.97
N ASN A 79 3.44 2.11 -3.21
CA ASN A 79 3.09 1.66 -4.55
C ASN A 79 1.79 2.30 -5.07
N GLU A 80 0.83 2.60 -4.19
CA GLU A 80 -0.39 3.33 -4.54
C GLU A 80 -0.09 4.76 -4.97
N LEU A 81 0.67 5.51 -4.15
CA LEU A 81 1.07 6.88 -4.46
C LEU A 81 1.94 6.94 -5.73
N SER A 82 2.88 6.00 -5.87
CA SER A 82 3.73 5.89 -7.07
C SER A 82 2.91 5.53 -8.31
N GLY A 83 1.90 4.66 -8.16
CA GLY A 83 0.98 4.28 -9.23
C GLY A 83 0.12 5.47 -9.68
N ASN A 84 -0.34 6.28 -8.74
CA ASN A 84 -1.09 7.51 -9.02
C ASN A 84 -0.22 8.54 -9.76
N ALA A 85 1.04 8.72 -9.34
CA ALA A 85 2.01 9.56 -10.05
C ALA A 85 2.31 9.06 -11.47
N ALA A 86 2.42 7.74 -11.66
CA ALA A 86 2.62 7.14 -12.98
C ALA A 86 1.43 7.39 -13.92
N LYS A 87 0.20 7.23 -13.40
CA LYS A 87 -1.04 7.54 -14.13
C LYS A 87 -1.13 9.01 -14.51
N ALA A 88 -0.76 9.93 -13.62
CA ALA A 88 -0.71 11.37 -13.90
C ALA A 88 0.26 11.69 -15.05
N ASN A 89 1.39 11.00 -15.12
CA ASN A 89 2.36 11.10 -16.20
C ASN A 89 1.97 10.29 -17.46
N LYS A 90 0.76 9.72 -17.52
CA LYS A 90 0.25 8.90 -18.63
C LYS A 90 1.13 7.68 -18.93
N ARG A 91 1.78 7.11 -17.91
CA ARG A 91 2.62 5.90 -18.01
C ARG A 91 1.94 4.73 -17.29
N LYS A 92 2.05 3.54 -17.87
CA LYS A 92 1.55 2.29 -17.26
C LYS A 92 2.56 1.62 -16.32
N THR A 93 3.85 1.98 -16.45
CA THR A 93 4.95 1.40 -15.68
C THR A 93 5.49 2.39 -14.67
N ILE A 94 5.72 1.93 -13.43
CA ILE A 94 6.33 2.73 -12.37
C ILE A 94 7.83 2.86 -12.65
N THR A 95 8.36 4.09 -12.56
CA THR A 95 9.78 4.42 -12.71
C THR A 95 10.29 5.03 -11.40
N PRO A 96 11.61 5.13 -11.16
CA PRO A 96 12.14 5.75 -9.95
C PRO A 96 11.67 7.20 -9.74
N ARG A 97 11.38 7.93 -10.83
CA ARG A 97 10.77 9.26 -10.80
C ARG A 97 9.40 9.25 -10.14
N HIS A 98 8.55 8.26 -10.43
CA HIS A 98 7.20 8.15 -9.85
C HIS A 98 7.26 7.86 -8.35
N ILE A 99 8.21 7.02 -7.92
CA ILE A 99 8.45 6.73 -6.51
C ILE A 99 8.89 8.00 -5.77
N MET A 100 9.84 8.76 -6.35
CA MET A 100 10.29 10.01 -5.75
C MET A 100 9.13 11.03 -5.63
N LEU A 101 8.34 11.20 -6.69
CA LEU A 101 7.20 12.12 -6.66
C LEU A 101 6.13 11.72 -5.63
N GLY A 102 5.82 10.43 -5.51
CA GLY A 102 4.87 9.94 -4.51
C GLY A 102 5.38 10.17 -3.08
N VAL A 103 6.61 9.75 -2.80
CA VAL A 103 7.22 9.86 -1.47
C VAL A 103 7.42 11.31 -1.03
N ARG A 104 7.87 12.21 -1.93
CA ARG A 104 8.18 13.60 -1.57
C ARG A 104 6.95 14.51 -1.49
N ASN A 105 5.83 14.11 -2.10
CA ASN A 105 4.56 14.84 -1.97
C ASN A 105 3.75 14.42 -0.74
N ASP A 106 4.07 13.28 -0.14
CA ASP A 106 3.44 12.80 1.07
C ASP A 106 4.23 13.23 2.32
N ALA A 107 3.56 13.81 3.31
CA ALA A 107 4.22 14.35 4.50
C ALA A 107 4.82 13.26 5.40
N GLU A 108 4.12 12.14 5.57
CA GLU A 108 4.52 11.05 6.45
C GLU A 108 5.70 10.27 5.86
N LEU A 109 5.62 9.97 4.56
CA LEU A 109 6.69 9.27 3.85
C LEU A 109 7.92 10.14 3.64
N ASN A 110 7.76 11.45 3.43
CA ASN A 110 8.91 12.36 3.31
C ASN A 110 9.68 12.47 4.63
N GLU A 111 8.99 12.46 5.78
CA GLU A 111 9.67 12.44 7.08
C GLU A 111 10.32 11.07 7.35
N LEU A 112 9.63 9.97 7.06
CA LEU A 112 10.18 8.61 7.22
C LEU A 112 11.44 8.39 6.37
N LEU A 113 11.49 8.96 5.16
CA LEU A 113 12.56 8.75 4.17
C LEU A 113 13.46 9.99 3.99
N LYS A 114 13.54 10.87 4.99
CA LYS A 114 14.29 12.13 4.95
C LYS A 114 15.74 11.98 4.49
N HIS A 115 16.42 10.95 4.97
CA HIS A 115 17.84 10.67 4.70
C HIS A 115 18.07 9.62 3.61
N VAL A 116 17.02 9.20 2.91
CA VAL A 116 17.11 8.19 1.85
C VAL A 116 17.26 8.87 0.49
N HIS A 117 18.30 8.47 -0.24
CA HIS A 117 18.55 8.91 -1.61
C HIS A 117 17.93 7.92 -2.61
N ILE A 118 16.94 8.37 -3.38
CA ILE A 118 16.30 7.58 -4.44
C ILE A 118 17.07 7.81 -5.74
N SER A 119 17.87 6.82 -6.15
CA SER A 119 18.61 6.84 -7.42
C SER A 119 17.65 7.02 -8.60
N HIS A 120 18.04 7.85 -9.59
CA HIS A 120 17.23 8.16 -10.78
C HIS A 120 15.85 8.81 -10.50
N GLY A 121 15.61 9.31 -9.28
CA GLY A 121 14.37 9.99 -8.92
C GLY A 121 14.30 11.46 -9.35
N GLY A 122 15.43 12.16 -9.43
CA GLY A 122 15.47 13.62 -9.60
C GLY A 122 14.89 14.37 -8.40
N VAL A 123 14.44 15.61 -8.59
CA VAL A 123 13.83 16.45 -7.54
C VAL A 123 12.40 16.88 -7.87
N LEU A 124 11.63 17.24 -6.85
CA LEU A 124 10.29 17.83 -7.04
C LEU A 124 10.43 19.19 -7.74
N PRO A 125 9.62 19.49 -8.78
CA PRO A 125 9.68 20.79 -9.43
C PRO A 125 9.30 21.91 -8.45
N CYS A 126 10.26 22.77 -8.11
CA CYS A 126 10.05 23.91 -7.24
C CYS A 126 10.94 25.08 -7.69
N ILE A 127 10.35 26.23 -8.00
CA ILE A 127 11.06 27.46 -8.37
C ILE A 127 10.72 28.51 -7.31
N HIS A 128 11.74 29.10 -6.69
CA HIS A 128 11.54 30.19 -5.73
C HIS A 128 10.93 31.41 -6.44
N PRO A 129 9.90 32.07 -5.87
CA PRO A 129 9.17 33.16 -6.54
C PRO A 129 10.07 34.32 -7.00
N SER A 130 11.18 34.58 -6.31
CA SER A 130 12.17 35.61 -6.71
C SER A 130 12.86 35.32 -8.04
N LEU A 131 12.88 34.07 -8.49
CA LEU A 131 13.50 33.66 -9.75
C LEU A 131 12.53 33.73 -10.94
N LEU A 132 11.25 33.96 -10.67
CA LEU A 132 10.25 34.13 -11.73
C LEU A 132 10.41 35.53 -12.32
N LYS A 133 10.42 35.60 -13.66
CA LYS A 133 10.36 36.89 -14.36
C LYS A 133 9.10 37.61 -13.90
N ARG A 134 9.24 38.87 -13.47
CA ARG A 134 8.12 39.68 -13.01
C ARG A 134 7.16 39.89 -14.17
N LYS A 135 6.02 39.20 -14.16
CA LYS A 135 4.97 39.36 -15.16
C LYS A 135 4.33 40.74 -14.96
N SER A 136 4.52 41.66 -15.91
CA SER A 136 3.69 42.86 -16.01
C SER A 136 2.28 42.42 -16.40
N ALA A 137 1.34 42.53 -15.46
CA ALA A 137 -0.12 42.48 -15.59
C ALA A 137 -0.74 41.39 -16.51
N SER A 138 -1.35 40.38 -15.89
CA SER A 138 -2.69 39.81 -16.20
C SER A 138 -2.82 38.46 -15.47
N GLY A 139 -3.78 38.42 -14.54
CA GLY A 139 -3.81 37.55 -13.38
C GLY A 139 -3.96 36.05 -13.67
N GLN A 140 -3.55 35.25 -12.70
CA GLN A 140 -4.25 34.03 -12.28
C GLN A 140 -3.90 33.71 -10.82
N MET A 141 -4.92 33.19 -10.14
CA MET A 141 -5.04 32.88 -8.73
C MET A 141 -4.05 31.77 -8.31
N GLN A 142 -3.39 31.97 -7.17
CA GLN A 142 -2.49 30.98 -6.57
C GLN A 142 -3.35 29.90 -5.89
N ASN A 143 -3.38 28.69 -6.45
CA ASN A 143 -3.77 27.51 -5.68
C ASN A 143 -2.51 26.81 -5.19
N SER A 144 -2.23 26.98 -3.90
CA SER A 144 -1.29 26.21 -3.11
C SER A 144 -1.78 24.78 -2.92
N THR A 145 -1.81 24.01 -4.00
CA THR A 145 -1.81 22.53 -4.04
C THR A 145 -1.38 22.16 -5.45
N GLY A 146 -0.20 21.54 -5.58
CA GLY A 146 0.42 21.21 -6.85
C GLY A 146 -0.35 20.14 -7.62
N VAL A 147 -1.45 20.52 -8.28
CA VAL A 147 -2.09 19.76 -9.36
C VAL A 147 -2.68 20.76 -10.35
N VAL A 148 -2.06 20.89 -11.52
CA VAL A 148 -2.68 21.56 -12.68
C VAL A 148 -3.47 20.51 -13.44
N VAL A 149 -4.76 20.38 -13.13
CA VAL A 149 -5.73 19.78 -14.07
C VAL A 149 -6.09 20.89 -15.04
N ALA A 150 -5.78 20.69 -16.32
CA ALA A 150 -6.15 21.60 -17.38
C ALA A 150 -7.68 21.61 -17.55
N SER A 151 -8.35 22.61 -16.97
CA SER A 151 -9.75 22.90 -17.26
C SER A 151 -9.82 23.71 -18.55
N SER A 152 -10.17 23.03 -19.64
CA SER A 152 -10.57 23.65 -20.90
C SER A 152 -11.82 24.51 -20.69
N SER A 153 -11.65 25.82 -20.57
CA SER A 153 -12.75 26.79 -20.62
C SER A 153 -12.24 28.11 -21.19
N GLY A 154 -12.75 28.47 -22.38
CA GLY A 154 -12.43 29.76 -23.01
C GLY A 154 -12.41 29.72 -24.54
N ARG A 155 -13.49 29.31 -25.21
CA ARG A 155 -13.71 29.65 -26.62
C ARG A 155 -14.44 30.99 -26.64
N GLN A 156 -13.70 32.08 -26.86
CA GLN A 156 -14.28 33.41 -27.08
C GLN A 156 -14.91 33.48 -28.48
N GLY A 157 -16.01 34.22 -28.56
CA GLY A 157 -16.89 34.31 -29.71
C GLY A 157 -16.30 35.04 -30.91
N LEU A 158 -16.89 34.75 -32.06
CA LEU A 158 -16.85 35.58 -33.26
C LEU A 158 -18.30 35.87 -33.66
N SER A 159 -18.59 37.16 -33.76
CA SER A 159 -19.86 37.79 -34.08
C SER A 159 -19.98 38.11 -35.58
N GLY A 160 -21.19 37.92 -36.14
CA GLY A 160 -21.72 38.55 -37.37
C GLY A 160 -21.42 37.81 -38.68
N GLY A 161 -22.32 37.64 -39.65
CA GLY A 161 -23.73 38.03 -39.81
C GLY A 161 -24.26 37.59 -41.21
N SER A 162 -25.59 37.41 -41.29
CA SER A 162 -26.51 37.56 -42.44
C SER A 162 -26.35 36.78 -43.78
N GLY A 163 -27.46 36.15 -44.20
CA GLY A 163 -27.81 35.75 -45.59
C GLY A 163 -28.30 34.29 -45.70
N ALA A 164 -29.60 33.98 -45.53
CA ALA A 164 -30.70 34.02 -46.52
C ALA A 164 -30.64 32.93 -47.62
N GLY A 165 -31.71 32.10 -47.68
CA GLY A 165 -32.05 31.11 -48.72
C GLY A 165 -31.69 29.66 -48.33
N GLY A 166 -32.57 28.67 -48.22
CA GLY A 166 -33.92 28.46 -48.75
C GLY A 166 -33.92 27.17 -49.58
N VAL A 167 -34.66 26.13 -49.13
CA VAL A 167 -35.27 24.98 -49.87
C VAL A 167 -34.34 24.13 -50.77
N SER A 168 -34.46 22.83 -51.04
CA SER A 168 -35.39 21.72 -50.79
C SER A 168 -34.73 20.46 -51.40
N SER A 169 -35.02 19.30 -50.82
CA SER A 169 -35.19 17.97 -51.46
C SER A 169 -34.40 17.59 -52.72
N SER A 170 -33.60 16.52 -52.65
CA SER A 170 -33.71 15.24 -53.39
C SER A 170 -32.55 14.31 -53.04
#